data_AF-A0A7V9MZ23-F1
#
_entry.id   AF-A0A7V9MZ23-F1
#
_cell.length_a   1.000
_cell.length_b   1.000
_cell.length_c   1.000
_cell.angle_alpha   90.00
_cell.angle_beta   90.00
_cell.angle_gamma   90.00
#
_symmetry.space_group_name_H-M   'P 1'
#
loop_
_entity.id
_entity.type
_entity.pdbx_description
1 polymer ?
#
loop_
_entity_poly.entity_id
_entity_poly.type
_entity_poly.pdbx_seq_one_letter_code
_entity_poly.pdbx_strand_id
1 'polypeptide(L)'
;MIYRAVLGAVLAAGCFLPAQADDMDPASTKQLHDYVLTLPKVMAYDKGYESLVGAAKADPSLKADYQAASAEHTKTMDDEVAKMTHHPRTYAFFVKQGLTKQDAVMLPLALMGGCMVAQYPTAAKGMAAQTSSQQADFCKQNQATVHSLKFVNGG
;
A
#
# COMPACT_ATOMS: atom_id res chain seq x y z
N MET A 1 -27.71 55.23 -34.07
CA MET A 1 -27.80 53.75 -34.06
C MET A 1 -26.77 53.25 -33.04
N ILE A 2 -27.07 53.34 -31.74
CA ILE A 2 -27.67 52.33 -30.85
C ILE A 2 -26.81 51.04 -30.71
N TYR A 3 -26.26 50.93 -29.51
CA TYR A 3 -25.58 49.81 -28.82
C TYR A 3 -26.30 48.44 -28.91
N ARG A 4 -25.51 47.34 -28.88
CA ARG A 4 -25.64 46.11 -28.04
C ARG A 4 -24.66 45.04 -28.55
N ALA A 5 -23.66 44.63 -27.76
CA ALA A 5 -23.65 43.42 -26.91
C ALA A 5 -23.93 42.14 -27.73
N VAL A 6 -23.11 41.08 -27.69
CA VAL A 6 -22.95 40.21 -26.51
C VAL A 6 -21.61 39.47 -26.57
N LEU A 7 -20.89 39.57 -25.46
CA LEU A 7 -19.79 38.76 -24.99
C LEU A 7 -20.30 37.33 -24.74
N GLY A 8 -19.99 36.39 -25.65
CA GLY A 8 -20.34 34.98 -25.52
C GLY A 8 -19.26 34.22 -24.75
N ALA A 9 -19.40 34.13 -23.43
CA ALA A 9 -18.56 33.32 -22.57
C ALA A 9 -18.62 31.84 -22.98
N VAL A 10 -17.51 31.31 -23.50
CA VAL A 10 -17.32 29.87 -23.62
C VAL A 10 -17.06 29.34 -22.21
N LEU A 11 -18.12 28.81 -21.58
CA LEU A 11 -18.02 28.05 -20.35
C LEU A 11 -17.00 26.92 -20.56
N ALA A 12 -15.87 27.02 -19.87
CA ALA A 12 -15.02 25.89 -19.56
C ALA A 12 -15.81 24.93 -18.68
N ALA A 13 -16.59 24.06 -19.30
CA ALA A 13 -17.12 22.85 -18.67
C ALA A 13 -15.94 21.89 -18.46
N GLY A 14 -15.09 22.23 -17.50
CA GLY A 14 -14.14 21.29 -16.94
C GLY A 14 -14.96 20.18 -16.31
N CYS A 15 -14.94 19.00 -16.92
CA CYS A 15 -15.42 17.78 -16.32
C CYS A 15 -14.67 17.60 -14.98
N PHE A 16 -15.32 18.01 -13.89
CA PHE A 16 -14.97 17.53 -12.56
C PHE A 16 -15.33 16.05 -12.56
N LEU A 17 -14.37 15.21 -12.96
CA LEU A 17 -14.39 13.82 -12.53
C LEU A 17 -14.34 13.89 -11.00
N PRO A 18 -15.36 13.38 -10.27
CA PRO A 18 -15.20 13.21 -8.84
C PRO A 18 -13.96 12.36 -8.66
N ALA A 19 -12.99 12.86 -7.88
CA ALA A 19 -11.91 12.03 -7.39
C ALA A 19 -12.59 10.80 -6.79
N GLN A 20 -12.30 9.61 -7.32
CA GLN A 20 -12.74 8.37 -6.70
C GLN A 20 -12.30 8.46 -5.25
N ALA A 21 -13.26 8.54 -4.34
CA ALA A 21 -12.96 8.55 -2.92
C ALA A 21 -12.11 7.30 -2.66
N ASP A 22 -10.97 7.47 -2.00
CA ASP A 22 -10.17 6.36 -1.51
C ASP A 22 -11.13 5.37 -0.83
N ASP A 23 -11.11 4.10 -1.26
CA ASP A 23 -12.00 3.05 -0.74
C ASP A 23 -11.77 2.78 0.77
N MET A 24 -10.71 3.35 1.36
CA MET A 24 -10.41 3.26 2.79
C MET A 24 -11.14 4.31 3.62
N ASP A 25 -11.74 3.87 4.72
CA ASP A 25 -12.33 4.77 5.70
C ASP A 25 -11.28 5.72 6.34
N PRO A 26 -11.69 6.88 6.88
CA PRO A 26 -10.75 7.87 7.41
C PRO A 26 -9.84 7.37 8.54
N ALA A 27 -10.29 6.41 9.36
CA ALA A 27 -9.46 5.87 10.43
C ALA A 27 -8.36 4.98 9.86
N SER A 28 -8.70 4.10 8.91
CA SER A 28 -7.73 3.28 8.16
C SER A 28 -6.69 4.16 7.45
N THR A 29 -7.13 5.22 6.77
CA THR A 29 -6.26 6.18 6.09
C THR A 29 -5.29 6.85 7.05
N LYS A 30 -5.77 7.28 8.22
CA LYS A 30 -4.92 7.86 9.26
C LYS A 30 -3.90 6.85 9.80
N GLN A 31 -4.31 5.62 10.06
CA GLN A 31 -3.39 4.57 10.56
C GLN A 31 -2.28 4.30 9.54
N LEU A 32 -2.60 4.24 8.25
CA LEU A 32 -1.62 4.04 7.19
C LEU A 32 -0.66 5.23 7.09
N HIS A 33 -1.17 6.46 7.13
CA HIS A 33 -0.35 7.68 7.11
C HIS A 33 0.65 7.73 8.28
N ASP A 34 0.19 7.35 9.48
CA ASP A 34 0.99 7.39 10.70
C ASP A 34 1.90 6.17 10.89
N TYR A 35 1.79 5.16 10.02
CA TYR A 35 2.59 3.95 10.12
C TYR A 35 4.09 4.24 9.88
N VAL A 36 4.90 3.91 10.87
CA VAL A 36 6.35 4.15 10.83
C VAL A 36 7.08 2.97 10.17
N LEU A 37 7.67 3.24 9.01
CA LEU A 37 8.59 2.33 8.34
C LEU A 37 9.94 2.31 9.05
N THR A 38 10.46 1.10 9.30
CA THR A 38 11.81 0.90 9.83
C THR A 38 12.49 -0.21 9.05
N LEU A 39 13.81 -0.09 8.88
CA LEU A 39 14.57 -1.09 8.13
C LEU A 39 14.47 -2.50 8.74
N PRO A 40 14.54 -2.68 10.08
CA PRO A 40 14.34 -4.00 10.68
C PRO A 40 13.00 -4.64 10.34
N LYS A 41 11.89 -3.89 10.36
CA LYS A 41 10.58 -4.43 9.99
C LYS A 41 10.50 -4.79 8.51
N VAL A 42 11.07 -3.95 7.63
CA VAL A 42 11.08 -4.19 6.18
C VAL A 42 11.89 -5.45 5.85
N MET A 43 13.05 -5.64 6.46
CA MET A 43 13.85 -6.85 6.28
C MET A 43 13.17 -8.10 6.86
N ALA A 44 12.50 -7.97 8.02
CA ALA A 44 11.71 -9.05 8.60
C ALA A 44 10.55 -9.46 7.69
N TYR A 45 9.87 -8.49 7.07
CA TYR A 45 8.80 -8.75 6.12
C TYR A 45 9.31 -9.50 4.89
N ASP A 46 10.41 -9.03 4.29
CA ASP A 46 11.02 -9.66 3.12
C ASP A 46 11.44 -11.11 3.40
N LYS A 47 12.07 -11.37 4.55
CA LYS A 47 12.43 -12.73 4.96
C LYS A 47 11.20 -13.63 5.18
N GLY A 48 10.12 -13.08 5.73
CA GLY A 48 8.84 -13.77 5.86
C GLY A 48 8.26 -14.14 4.50
N TYR A 49 8.25 -13.19 3.57
CA TYR A 49 7.79 -13.36 2.20
C TYR A 49 8.62 -14.41 1.44
N GLU A 50 9.96 -14.32 1.48
CA GLU A 50 10.85 -15.31 0.87
C GLU A 50 10.58 -16.72 1.39
N SER A 51 10.42 -16.87 2.71
CA SER A 51 10.14 -18.15 3.34
C SER A 51 8.78 -18.71 2.90
N LEU A 52 7.77 -17.84 2.80
CA LEU A 52 6.43 -18.20 2.30
C LEU A 52 6.49 -18.67 0.85
N VAL A 53 7.08 -17.87 -0.04
CA VAL A 53 7.21 -18.22 -1.47
C VAL A 53 8.03 -19.49 -1.66
N GLY A 54 9.11 -19.65 -0.90
CA GLY A 54 9.94 -20.87 -0.89
C GLY A 54 9.14 -22.10 -0.48
N ALA A 55 8.37 -22.02 0.61
CA ALA A 55 7.53 -23.11 1.08
C ALA A 55 6.37 -23.42 0.12
N ALA A 56 5.73 -22.40 -0.46
CA ALA A 56 4.63 -22.56 -1.40
C ALA A 56 5.04 -23.24 -2.72
N LYS A 57 6.33 -23.21 -3.09
CA LYS A 57 6.85 -23.99 -4.23
C LYS A 57 6.82 -25.49 -3.97
N ALA A 58 6.97 -25.91 -2.71
CA ALA A 58 7.00 -27.32 -2.30
C ALA A 58 5.66 -27.83 -1.74
N ASP A 59 4.77 -26.93 -1.31
CA ASP A 59 3.45 -27.27 -0.75
C ASP A 59 2.31 -26.62 -1.57
N PRO A 60 1.65 -27.39 -2.46
CA PRO A 60 0.52 -26.89 -3.25
C PRO A 60 -0.65 -26.37 -2.40
N SER A 61 -0.88 -26.93 -1.21
CA SER A 61 -1.96 -26.49 -0.32
C SER A 61 -1.66 -25.12 0.29
N LEU A 62 -0.39 -24.86 0.62
CA LEU A 62 0.06 -23.54 1.08
C LEU A 62 0.02 -22.53 -0.07
N LYS A 63 0.39 -22.93 -1.28
CA LYS A 63 0.25 -22.07 -2.47
C LYS A 63 -1.21 -21.66 -2.70
N ALA A 64 -2.14 -22.60 -2.59
CA ALA A 64 -3.57 -22.32 -2.71
C ALA A 64 -4.06 -21.38 -1.59
N ASP A 65 -3.64 -21.60 -0.34
CA ASP A 65 -3.96 -20.70 0.78
C ASP A 65 -3.45 -19.28 0.55
N TYR A 66 -2.19 -19.13 0.13
CA TYR A 66 -1.59 -17.83 -0.19
C TYR A 66 -2.32 -17.12 -1.34
N GLN A 67 -2.70 -17.85 -2.39
CA GLN A 67 -3.47 -17.29 -3.51
C GLN A 67 -4.88 -16.89 -3.09
N ALA A 68 -5.54 -17.69 -2.25
CA ALA A 68 -6.84 -17.37 -1.68
C ALA A 68 -6.77 -16.11 -0.81
N ALA A 69 -5.74 -16.00 0.03
CA ALA A 69 -5.48 -14.78 0.78
C ALA A 69 -5.32 -13.59 -0.18
N SER A 70 -4.50 -13.67 -1.22
CA SER A 70 -4.35 -12.56 -2.17
C SER A 70 -5.67 -12.15 -2.86
N ALA A 71 -6.57 -13.11 -3.12
CA ALA A 71 -7.84 -12.87 -3.80
C ALA A 71 -8.99 -12.43 -2.87
N GLU A 72 -8.89 -12.62 -1.55
CA GLU A 72 -9.92 -12.20 -0.60
C GLU A 72 -10.01 -10.68 -0.55
N HIS A 73 -11.13 -10.14 -1.08
CA HIS A 73 -11.43 -8.72 -1.07
C HIS A 73 -11.89 -8.25 0.31
N THR A 74 -11.27 -7.18 0.77
CA THR A 74 -11.58 -6.51 2.03
C THR A 74 -12.04 -5.07 1.74
N LYS A 75 -12.72 -4.43 2.69
CA LYS A 75 -13.18 -3.04 2.54
C LYS A 75 -12.51 -2.09 3.52
N THR A 76 -12.02 -2.63 4.63
CA THR A 76 -11.40 -1.86 5.69
C THR A 76 -10.07 -2.48 6.06
N MET A 77 -9.23 -1.70 6.74
CA MET A 77 -7.97 -2.19 7.27
C MET A 77 -8.17 -3.27 8.35
N ASP A 78 -9.23 -3.14 9.14
CA ASP A 78 -9.60 -4.15 10.12
C ASP A 78 -9.96 -5.49 9.45
N ASP A 79 -10.59 -5.45 8.27
CA ASP A 79 -10.85 -6.65 7.46
C ASP A 79 -9.55 -7.29 6.94
N GLU A 80 -8.57 -6.49 6.49
CA GLU A 80 -7.24 -7.00 6.11
C GLU A 80 -6.50 -7.66 7.29
N VAL A 81 -6.61 -7.08 8.48
CA VAL A 81 -6.06 -7.66 9.70
C VAL A 81 -6.81 -8.94 10.09
N ALA A 82 -8.14 -8.95 9.94
CA ALA A 82 -8.98 -10.10 10.22
C ALA A 82 -8.68 -11.27 9.27
N LYS A 83 -8.44 -11.00 8.00
CA LYS A 83 -8.02 -11.95 6.96
C LYS A 83 -6.75 -12.73 7.30
N MET A 84 -5.81 -12.13 8.05
CA MET A 84 -4.65 -12.88 8.59
C MET A 84 -5.05 -14.00 9.57
N THR A 85 -6.27 -13.95 10.11
CA THR A 85 -6.88 -15.01 10.94
C THR A 85 -7.53 -16.10 10.09
N HIS A 86 -8.06 -15.76 8.90
CA HIS A 86 -8.60 -16.72 7.94
C HIS A 86 -7.49 -17.54 7.27
N HIS A 87 -6.31 -16.94 7.11
CA HIS A 87 -5.13 -17.56 6.48
C HIS A 87 -3.94 -17.71 7.45
N PRO A 88 -4.09 -18.47 8.56
CA PRO A 88 -3.08 -18.54 9.61
C PRO A 88 -1.78 -19.21 9.15
N ARG A 89 -1.85 -20.09 8.14
CA ARG A 89 -0.67 -20.76 7.56
C ARG A 89 0.20 -19.76 6.80
N THR A 90 -0.42 -18.89 6.02
CA THR A 90 0.25 -17.79 5.34
C THR A 90 0.82 -16.79 6.35
N TYR A 91 0.01 -16.35 7.33
CA TYR A 91 0.46 -15.37 8.33
C TYR A 91 1.61 -15.88 9.22
N ALA A 92 1.67 -17.19 9.50
CA ALA A 92 2.72 -17.78 10.33
C ALA A 92 4.15 -17.49 9.86
N PHE A 93 4.38 -17.24 8.57
CA PHE A 93 5.69 -16.89 8.04
C PHE A 93 6.17 -15.51 8.51
N PHE A 94 5.25 -14.55 8.66
CA PHE A 94 5.53 -13.20 9.15
C PHE A 94 5.65 -13.18 10.68
N VAL A 95 4.80 -13.92 11.40
CA VAL A 95 4.91 -14.09 12.87
C VAL A 95 6.27 -14.62 13.28
N LYS A 96 6.81 -15.60 12.54
CA LYS A 96 8.15 -16.15 12.78
C LYS A 96 9.27 -15.11 12.69
N GLN A 97 9.05 -13.99 12.01
CA GLN A 97 9.99 -12.87 11.93
C GLN A 97 9.69 -11.76 12.96
N GLY A 98 8.77 -11.99 13.89
CA GLY A 98 8.39 -11.05 14.94
C GLY A 98 7.40 -9.97 14.47
N LEU A 99 6.75 -10.14 13.32
CA LEU A 99 5.77 -9.19 12.81
C LEU A 99 4.38 -9.42 13.39
N THR A 100 3.72 -8.33 13.76
CA THR A 100 2.30 -8.35 14.13
C THR A 100 1.42 -8.45 12.88
N LYS A 101 0.12 -8.73 13.05
CA LYS A 101 -0.84 -8.73 11.93
C LYS A 101 -0.90 -7.35 11.30
N GLN A 102 -0.87 -6.31 12.15
CA GLN A 102 -0.84 -4.93 11.70
C GLN A 102 0.38 -4.66 10.82
N ASP A 103 1.57 -5.12 11.21
CA ASP A 103 2.78 -4.93 10.39
C ASP A 103 2.67 -5.68 9.05
N ALA A 104 2.13 -6.90 9.05
CA ALA A 104 1.96 -7.70 7.84
C ALA A 104 1.01 -7.05 6.81
N VAL A 105 0.06 -6.24 7.28
CA VAL A 105 -0.88 -5.50 6.42
C VAL A 105 -0.33 -4.12 6.05
N MET A 106 0.08 -3.33 7.03
CA MET A 106 0.43 -1.92 6.83
C MET A 106 1.77 -1.71 6.12
N LEU A 107 2.75 -2.56 6.39
CA LEU A 107 4.10 -2.38 5.85
C LEU A 107 4.14 -2.36 4.32
N PRO A 108 3.57 -3.32 3.59
CA PRO A 108 3.59 -3.28 2.13
C PRO A 108 2.85 -2.06 1.57
N LEU A 109 1.73 -1.65 2.18
CA LEU A 109 0.96 -0.47 1.76
C LEU A 109 1.73 0.84 1.98
N ALA A 110 2.30 1.01 3.17
CA ALA A 110 3.08 2.20 3.52
C ALA A 110 4.36 2.29 2.70
N LEU A 111 5.03 1.16 2.43
CA LEU A 111 6.22 1.13 1.60
C LEU A 111 5.90 1.45 0.15
N MET A 112 4.81 0.90 -0.41
CA MET A 112 4.35 1.21 -1.76
C MET A 112 4.05 2.71 -1.90
N GLY A 113 3.26 3.29 -0.99
CA GLY A 113 2.93 4.71 -1.02
C GLY A 113 4.16 5.61 -0.86
N GLY A 114 4.98 5.34 0.17
CA GLY A 114 6.22 6.08 0.42
C GLY A 114 7.17 6.05 -0.76
N CYS A 115 7.39 4.88 -1.36
CA CYS A 115 8.34 4.73 -2.46
C CYS A 115 7.79 5.29 -3.77
N MET A 116 6.47 5.22 -4.00
CA MET A 116 5.81 5.92 -5.12
C MET A 116 6.04 7.43 -5.02
N VAL A 117 5.80 8.04 -3.85
CA VAL A 117 6.02 9.48 -3.64
C VAL A 117 7.51 9.84 -3.74
N ALA A 118 8.40 8.98 -3.23
CA ALA A 118 9.85 9.19 -3.33
C ALA A 118 10.34 9.18 -4.78
N GLN A 119 9.82 8.27 -5.61
CA GLN A 119 10.19 8.13 -7.02
C GLN A 119 9.50 9.16 -7.92
N TYR A 120 8.25 9.52 -7.59
CA TYR A 120 7.41 10.44 -8.37
C TYR A 120 6.86 11.55 -7.46
N PRO A 121 7.63 12.63 -7.21
CA PRO A 121 7.20 13.70 -6.32
C PRO A 121 5.89 14.39 -6.72
N THR A 122 5.50 14.31 -8.00
CA THR A 122 4.21 14.80 -8.51
C THR A 122 3.01 14.06 -7.93
N ALA A 123 3.19 12.81 -7.48
CA ALA A 123 2.15 12.01 -6.81
C ALA A 123 1.89 12.46 -5.37
N ALA A 124 2.83 13.18 -4.74
CA ALA A 124 2.77 13.56 -3.33
C ALA A 124 1.45 14.24 -2.94
N LYS A 125 0.97 15.17 -3.78
CA LYS A 125 -0.28 15.89 -3.51
C LYS A 125 -1.50 14.97 -3.53
N GLY A 126 -1.53 14.00 -4.44
CA GLY A 126 -2.63 13.04 -4.55
C GLY A 126 -2.63 11.98 -3.45
N MET A 127 -1.47 11.71 -2.84
CA MET A 127 -1.30 10.65 -1.85
C MET A 127 -1.16 11.18 -0.41
N ALA A 128 -1.19 12.50 -0.20
CA ALA A 128 -0.93 13.11 1.11
C ALA A 128 -1.87 12.66 2.23
N ALA A 129 -3.07 12.17 1.91
CA ALA A 129 -4.00 11.64 2.91
C ALA A 129 -3.50 10.32 3.54
N GLN A 130 -2.82 9.49 2.75
CA GLN A 130 -2.45 8.12 3.11
C GLN A 130 -0.94 7.89 3.22
N THR A 131 -0.13 8.80 2.68
CA THR A 131 1.33 8.70 2.68
C THR A 131 1.95 9.92 3.36
N SER A 132 2.71 9.67 4.43
CA SER A 132 3.43 10.73 5.13
C SER A 132 4.77 11.04 4.46
N SER A 133 5.30 12.24 4.70
CA SER A 133 6.63 12.62 4.24
C SER A 133 7.74 11.71 4.80
N GLN A 134 7.56 11.21 6.03
CA GLN A 134 8.50 10.29 6.68
C GLN A 134 8.62 8.96 5.92
N GLN A 135 7.52 8.45 5.37
CA GLN A 135 7.54 7.23 4.56
C GLN A 135 8.29 7.45 3.23
N ALA A 136 8.07 8.60 2.59
CA ALA A 136 8.81 8.97 1.39
C ALA A 136 10.31 9.15 1.69
N ASP A 137 10.66 9.78 2.80
CA ASP A 137 12.06 9.98 3.20
C ASP A 137 12.73 8.67 3.60
N PHE A 138 12.02 7.74 4.25
CA PHE A 138 12.50 6.38 4.47
C PHE A 138 12.90 5.71 3.15
N CYS A 139 12.03 5.77 2.14
CA CYS A 139 12.31 5.18 0.82
C CYS A 139 13.50 5.85 0.12
N LYS A 140 13.64 7.18 0.19
CA LYS A 140 14.83 7.87 -0.37
C LYS A 140 16.13 7.44 0.32
N GLN A 141 16.12 7.36 1.66
CA GLN A 141 17.30 6.99 2.45
C GLN A 141 17.71 5.53 2.27
N ASN A 142 16.74 4.64 2.05
CA ASN A 142 16.97 3.20 1.98
C ASN A 142 16.76 2.64 0.56
N GLN A 143 16.81 3.48 -0.48
CA GLN A 143 16.42 3.11 -1.84
C GLN A 143 17.10 1.83 -2.35
N ALA A 144 18.43 1.74 -2.16
CA ALA A 144 19.20 0.57 -2.58
C ALA A 144 18.73 -0.72 -1.89
N THR A 145 18.46 -0.64 -0.58
CA THR A 145 17.96 -1.79 0.17
C THR A 145 16.54 -2.13 -0.26
N VAL A 146 15.65 -1.16 -0.39
CA VAL A 146 14.25 -1.40 -0.80
C VAL A 146 14.17 -2.04 -2.19
N HIS A 147 14.97 -1.58 -3.15
CA HIS A 147 15.02 -2.17 -4.49
C HIS A 147 15.61 -3.59 -4.51
N SER A 148 16.35 -3.99 -3.47
CA SER A 148 16.91 -5.34 -3.37
C SER A 148 15.93 -6.39 -2.81
N LEU A 149 14.83 -5.95 -2.20
CA LEU A 149 13.86 -6.84 -1.52
C LEU A 149 13.15 -7.74 -2.52
N LYS A 150 12.95 -9.01 -2.17
CA LYS A 150 12.28 -9.98 -3.04
C LYS A 150 10.80 -9.68 -3.19
N PHE A 151 10.12 -9.27 -2.13
CA PHE A 151 8.69 -8.97 -2.22
C PHE A 151 8.38 -7.77 -3.12
N VAL A 152 9.32 -6.83 -3.29
CA VAL A 152 9.19 -5.71 -4.23
C VAL A 152 9.38 -6.18 -5.68
N ASN A 153 10.25 -7.17 -5.90
CA ASN A 153 10.62 -7.68 -7.22
C ASN A 153 9.79 -8.89 -7.69
N GLY A 154 8.71 -9.23 -6.99
CA GLY A 154 7.79 -10.30 -7.38
C GLY A 154 8.16 -11.72 -6.92
N GLY A 155 9.28 -11.91 -6.21
CA GLY A 155 9.71 -13.20 -5.65
C GLY A 155 10.27 -14.23 -6.64
#